data_AF-A0A847FJ24-F1
#
_entry.id   AF-A0A847FJ24-F1
#
_cell.length_a   1.000
_cell.length_b   1.000
_cell.length_c   1.000
_cell.angle_alpha   90.00
_cell.angle_beta   90.00
_cell.angle_gamma   90.00
#
_symmetry.space_group_name_H-M   'P 1'
#
loop_
_entity.id
_entity.type
_entity.pdbx_description
1 polymer ?
#
loop_
_entity_poly.entity_id
_entity_poly.type
_entity_poly.pdbx_seq_one_letter_code
_entity_poly.pdbx_strand_id
1 'polypeptide(L)'
;MERFPAIVIGGPPHSGKSVLTYSLTQALRARGVQHYVVRATPDGEGDWANEAAQQLVRTLRAKGEFSPAFTDFVCRSLAERHLPLLVDAGGRPTPEQERILDSCTHVILLTPDEAAGLWWGDLARRHHLPVIADLTSDLHGQDRVTDAGPPLRGVISGLDRRRTATGPVFDALVQRVAAILHYDADELYRLHESNCPAEIVISLARLARTLEIPFEGEKAYWRPEHIRRVLDYLPEATPLGLYDRGPNWLYVAVALQAAPAPFVQFDPRLGWVQAAALQQGEPPSGAALRFRRRQAAGFVVLNTCAPAAHLEHDEFRVQIAPVLPSDVGIVLGGQLPLWAYTSLALTYYRAAPWVAVYQPQLDCAVVAYSADTKVAVGDRLHHVGT
;
A
#
# COMPACT_ATOMS: atom_id res chain seq x y z
N MET A 1 10.39 23.83 -5.37
CA MET A 1 9.43 23.18 -4.47
C MET A 1 10.23 22.27 -3.54
N GLU A 2 10.18 22.51 -2.24
CA GLU A 2 10.90 21.69 -1.27
C GLU A 2 10.34 20.25 -1.36
N ARG A 3 11.21 19.26 -1.55
CA ARG A 3 10.76 17.86 -1.69
C ARG A 3 10.28 17.35 -0.33
N PHE A 4 9.18 16.59 -0.29
CA PHE A 4 8.71 15.94 0.94
C PHE A 4 9.82 15.12 1.61
N PRO A 5 9.78 14.85 2.92
CA PRO A 5 10.77 13.99 3.57
C PRO A 5 10.64 12.53 3.12
N ALA A 6 11.75 11.79 3.12
CA ALA A 6 11.78 10.34 2.94
C ALA A 6 12.73 9.74 3.99
N ILE A 7 12.19 8.97 4.93
CA ILE A 7 12.94 8.41 6.07
C ILE A 7 13.17 6.93 5.82
N VAL A 8 14.42 6.53 5.65
CA VAL A 8 14.78 5.10 5.51
C VAL A 8 14.93 4.43 6.88
N ILE A 9 14.42 3.21 6.99
CA ILE A 9 14.61 2.35 8.17
C ILE A 9 15.74 1.38 7.83
N GLY A 10 16.94 1.69 8.32
CA GLY A 10 18.16 0.92 8.12
C GLY A 10 18.41 -0.07 9.25
N GLY A 11 18.94 -1.25 8.93
CA GLY A 11 19.26 -2.28 9.90
C GLY A 11 19.47 -3.65 9.25
N PRO A 12 20.26 -4.56 9.84
CA PRO A 12 20.56 -5.87 9.26
C PRO A 12 19.29 -6.73 9.12
N PRO A 13 19.36 -7.87 8.39
CA PRO A 13 18.25 -8.82 8.37
C PRO A 13 17.85 -9.24 9.78
N HIS A 14 16.56 -9.48 10.00
CA HIS A 14 16.00 -9.94 11.28
C HIS A 14 16.07 -8.94 12.45
N SER A 15 16.44 -7.66 12.24
CA SER A 15 16.40 -6.63 13.30
C SER A 15 15.00 -6.09 13.63
N GLY A 16 13.91 -6.68 13.12
CA GLY A 16 12.56 -6.19 13.39
C GLY A 16 12.07 -5.02 12.51
N LYS A 17 12.81 -4.62 11.47
CA LYS A 17 12.44 -3.50 10.57
C LYS A 17 10.99 -3.53 10.09
N SER A 18 10.52 -4.64 9.50
CA SER A 18 9.16 -4.73 8.98
C SER A 18 8.09 -4.52 10.07
N VAL A 19 8.37 -4.98 11.30
CA VAL A 19 7.48 -4.81 12.47
C VAL A 19 7.51 -3.35 12.95
N LEU A 20 8.69 -2.72 12.98
CA LEU A 20 8.83 -1.30 13.31
C LEU A 20 8.11 -0.43 12.27
N THR A 21 8.34 -0.66 10.97
CA THR A 21 7.68 0.04 9.86
C THR A 21 6.16 -0.09 9.98
N TYR A 22 5.65 -1.29 10.24
CA TYR A 22 4.22 -1.53 10.45
C TYR A 22 3.70 -0.73 11.66
N SER A 23 4.33 -0.88 12.82
CA SER A 23 3.89 -0.23 14.06
C SER A 23 3.90 1.29 13.94
N LEU A 24 4.98 1.84 13.35
CA LEU A 24 5.14 3.25 13.10
C LEU A 24 4.07 3.78 12.13
N THR A 25 3.76 3.04 11.04
CA THR A 25 2.69 3.47 10.12
C THR A 25 1.32 3.49 10.80
N GLN A 26 1.01 2.53 11.68
CA GLN A 26 -0.27 2.53 12.40
C GLN A 26 -0.36 3.70 13.38
N ALA A 27 0.70 3.95 14.16
CA ALA A 27 0.73 5.05 15.11
C ALA A 27 0.66 6.43 14.43
N LEU A 28 1.37 6.61 13.31
CA LEU A 28 1.32 7.84 12.51
C LEU A 28 -0.06 8.04 11.87
N ARG A 29 -0.71 6.97 11.40
CA ARG A 29 -2.08 7.01 10.86
C ARG A 29 -3.08 7.45 11.92
N ALA A 30 -3.00 6.90 13.13
CA ALA A 30 -3.87 7.30 14.23
C ALA A 30 -3.71 8.78 14.60
N ARG A 31 -2.52 9.37 14.37
CA ARG A 31 -2.23 10.81 14.55
C ARG A 31 -2.53 11.69 13.33
N GLY A 32 -3.09 11.13 12.24
CA GLY A 32 -3.42 11.89 11.03
C GLY A 32 -2.20 12.31 10.19
N VAL A 33 -1.02 11.77 10.45
CA VAL A 33 0.19 12.08 9.67
C VAL A 33 0.09 11.44 8.29
N GLN A 34 -0.02 12.27 7.25
CA GLN A 34 -0.06 11.83 5.86
C GLN A 34 1.32 11.33 5.42
N HIS A 35 1.40 10.07 5.00
CA HIS A 35 2.64 9.47 4.55
C HIS A 35 2.38 8.28 3.62
N TYR A 36 3.41 7.66 3.06
CA TYR A 36 3.31 6.37 2.39
C TYR A 36 4.54 5.50 2.69
N VAL A 37 4.37 4.19 2.72
CA VAL A 37 5.47 3.24 2.93
C VAL A 37 5.91 2.71 1.58
N VAL A 38 7.12 3.05 1.14
CA VAL A 38 7.76 2.43 -0.03
C VAL A 38 8.52 1.19 0.45
N ARG A 39 8.11 0.02 -0.05
CA ARG A 39 8.88 -1.22 0.12
C ARG A 39 9.99 -1.22 -0.93
N ALA A 40 11.19 -0.85 -0.51
CA ALA A 40 12.39 -0.79 -1.36
C ALA A 40 13.07 -2.17 -1.48
N THR A 41 12.30 -3.24 -1.23
CA THR A 41 12.72 -4.64 -1.31
C THR A 41 11.68 -5.43 -2.10
N PRO A 42 12.11 -6.31 -3.01
CA PRO A 42 11.23 -7.19 -3.76
C PRO A 42 10.85 -8.44 -2.94
N ASP A 43 10.63 -8.30 -1.63
CA ASP A 43 10.45 -9.45 -0.73
C ASP A 43 9.00 -9.98 -0.65
N GLY A 44 8.07 -9.33 -1.35
CA GLY A 44 6.66 -9.66 -1.38
C GLY A 44 5.92 -9.38 -0.07
N GLU A 45 6.53 -8.62 0.86
CA GLU A 45 5.93 -8.23 2.13
C GLU A 45 5.23 -6.85 2.04
N GLY A 46 4.33 -6.59 2.98
CA GLY A 46 3.59 -5.34 3.13
C GLY A 46 2.79 -5.33 4.43
N ASP A 47 1.98 -4.29 4.67
CA ASP A 47 1.16 -4.22 5.90
C ASP A 47 0.23 -5.44 6.04
N TRP A 48 -0.28 -5.94 4.91
CA TRP A 48 -1.11 -7.14 4.83
C TRP A 48 -0.45 -8.39 5.44
N ALA A 49 0.89 -8.50 5.39
CA ALA A 49 1.61 -9.65 5.93
C ALA A 49 1.63 -9.66 7.47
N ASN A 50 1.45 -8.49 8.11
CA ASN A 50 1.29 -8.36 9.55
C ASN A 50 -0.18 -8.50 9.99
N GLU A 51 -1.12 -8.16 9.11
CA GLU A 51 -2.57 -8.15 9.39
C GLU A 51 -3.27 -9.48 9.06
N ALA A 52 -2.77 -10.26 8.10
CA ALA A 52 -3.35 -11.53 7.68
C ALA A 52 -2.82 -12.75 8.45
N ALA A 53 -3.57 -13.86 8.39
CA ALA A 53 -3.15 -15.13 8.98
C ALA A 53 -1.81 -15.61 8.38
N GLN A 54 -0.83 -15.98 9.22
CA GLN A 54 0.53 -16.30 8.75
C GLN A 54 0.58 -17.48 7.77
N GLN A 55 -0.36 -18.42 7.86
CA GLN A 55 -0.47 -19.49 6.88
C GLN A 55 -0.85 -18.94 5.50
N LEU A 56 -1.83 -18.03 5.44
CA LEU A 56 -2.24 -17.34 4.21
C LEU A 56 -1.11 -16.47 3.65
N VAL A 57 -0.37 -15.76 4.51
CA VAL A 57 0.80 -14.97 4.10
C VAL A 57 1.85 -15.85 3.44
N ARG A 58 2.16 -17.02 4.01
CA ARG A 58 3.12 -17.97 3.41
C ARG A 58 2.66 -18.49 2.05
N THR A 59 1.35 -18.64 1.85
CA THR A 59 0.77 -19.11 0.59
C THR A 59 0.74 -18.02 -0.49
N LEU A 60 0.41 -16.78 -0.12
CA LEU A 60 0.23 -15.68 -1.08
C LEU A 60 1.52 -14.93 -1.39
N ARG A 61 2.50 -14.94 -0.48
CA ARG A 61 3.74 -14.18 -0.63
C ARG A 61 4.56 -14.70 -1.81
N ALA A 62 4.74 -13.85 -2.81
CA ALA A 62 5.69 -14.05 -3.90
C ALA A 62 6.89 -13.10 -3.71
N LYS A 63 8.08 -13.67 -3.51
CA LYS A 63 9.33 -12.88 -3.55
C LYS A 63 9.68 -12.61 -5.01
N GLY A 64 9.92 -11.36 -5.33
CA GLY A 64 10.55 -10.97 -6.59
C GLY A 64 12.07 -10.93 -6.46
N GLU A 65 12.72 -10.53 -7.54
CA GLU A 65 14.16 -10.39 -7.63
C GLU A 65 14.57 -8.91 -7.61
N PHE A 66 15.75 -8.63 -7.05
CA PHE A 66 16.38 -7.33 -7.23
C PHE A 66 16.91 -7.24 -8.66
N SER A 67 16.30 -6.39 -9.47
CA SER A 67 16.78 -6.05 -10.81
C SER A 67 17.14 -4.56 -10.88
N PRO A 68 18.01 -4.13 -11.81
CA PRO A 68 18.28 -2.72 -12.04
C PRO A 68 16.99 -1.91 -12.27
N ALA A 69 16.05 -2.45 -13.06
CA ALA A 69 14.75 -1.84 -13.30
C ALA A 69 13.94 -1.63 -12.02
N PHE A 70 13.97 -2.59 -11.08
CA PHE A 70 13.33 -2.42 -9.77
C PHE A 70 13.99 -1.29 -8.96
N THR A 71 15.32 -1.24 -8.92
CA THR A 71 16.05 -0.17 -8.22
C THR A 71 15.72 1.19 -8.83
N ASP A 72 15.73 1.32 -10.16
CA ASP A 72 15.39 2.56 -10.87
C ASP A 72 13.94 2.98 -10.61
N PHE A 73 13.01 2.02 -10.60
CA PHE A 73 11.62 2.25 -10.21
C PHE A 73 11.49 2.82 -8.79
N VAL A 74 12.21 2.23 -7.81
CA VAL A 74 12.21 2.73 -6.43
C VAL A 74 12.81 4.14 -6.36
N CYS A 75 13.97 4.36 -6.98
CA CYS A 75 14.63 5.67 -6.99
C CYS A 75 13.73 6.76 -7.58
N ARG A 76 13.06 6.48 -8.71
CA ARG A 76 12.09 7.40 -9.32
C ARG A 76 10.89 7.67 -8.41
N SER A 77 10.31 6.61 -7.83
CA SER A 77 9.19 6.74 -6.87
C SER A 77 9.56 7.61 -5.66
N LEU A 78 10.81 7.53 -5.20
CA LEU A 78 11.32 8.40 -4.14
C LEU A 78 11.54 9.82 -4.65
N ALA A 79 12.14 10.01 -5.82
CA ALA A 79 12.44 11.34 -6.37
C ALA A 79 11.17 12.15 -6.72
N GLU A 80 10.12 11.47 -7.18
CA GLU A 80 8.84 12.04 -7.65
C GLU A 80 7.71 11.91 -6.62
N ARG A 81 8.06 11.62 -5.35
CA ARG A 81 7.10 11.43 -4.26
C ARG A 81 6.11 12.60 -4.10
N HIS A 82 4.84 12.25 -3.92
CA HIS A 82 3.76 13.21 -3.67
C HIS A 82 3.33 13.29 -2.19
N LEU A 83 3.96 12.50 -1.32
CA LEU A 83 3.75 12.53 0.13
C LEU A 83 5.08 12.30 0.86
N PRO A 84 5.15 12.64 2.16
CA PRO A 84 6.22 12.16 3.03
C PRO A 84 6.30 10.62 3.01
N LEU A 85 7.51 10.07 2.98
CA LEU A 85 7.72 8.62 2.82
C LEU A 85 8.44 7.99 4.02
N LEU A 86 8.02 6.78 4.37
CA LEU A 86 8.86 5.82 5.06
C LEU A 86 9.40 4.82 4.03
N VAL A 87 10.69 4.52 4.10
CA VAL A 87 11.36 3.63 3.15
C VAL A 87 11.86 2.39 3.90
N ASP A 88 11.27 1.25 3.59
CA ASP A 88 11.71 -0.04 4.14
C ASP A 88 12.76 -0.64 3.19
N ALA A 89 14.03 -0.46 3.55
CA ALA A 89 15.17 -0.91 2.77
C ALA A 89 15.64 -2.31 3.20
N GLY A 90 16.24 -3.03 2.24
CA GLY A 90 16.79 -4.36 2.48
C GLY A 90 17.86 -4.35 3.57
N GLY A 91 18.02 -5.47 4.26
CA GLY A 91 18.99 -5.55 5.37
C GLY A 91 20.46 -5.64 4.95
N ARG A 92 20.73 -5.80 3.65
CA ARG A 92 22.08 -5.93 3.07
C ARG A 92 22.09 -5.24 1.70
N PRO A 93 21.98 -3.91 1.64
CA PRO A 93 22.02 -3.20 0.37
C PRO A 93 23.34 -3.50 -0.35
N THR A 94 23.27 -3.87 -1.62
CA THR A 94 24.43 -3.91 -2.51
C THR A 94 24.81 -2.49 -2.92
N PRO A 95 26.04 -2.23 -3.41
CA PRO A 95 26.42 -0.89 -3.90
C PRO A 95 25.45 -0.30 -4.93
N GLU A 96 24.84 -1.14 -5.77
CA GLU A 96 23.81 -0.70 -6.71
C GLU A 96 22.52 -0.25 -6.00
N GLN A 97 22.12 -0.95 -4.95
CA GLN A 97 20.93 -0.63 -4.16
C GLN A 97 21.13 0.58 -3.24
N GLU A 98 22.38 0.92 -2.92
CA GLU A 98 22.71 2.11 -2.12
C GLU A 98 22.20 3.41 -2.78
N ARG A 99 22.02 3.44 -4.12
CA ARG A 99 21.40 4.56 -4.87
C ARG A 99 20.01 4.97 -4.32
N ILE A 100 19.28 4.03 -3.70
CA ILE A 100 17.99 4.31 -3.06
C ILE A 100 18.16 5.30 -1.90
N LEU A 101 19.29 5.21 -1.19
CA LEU A 101 19.60 6.06 -0.04
C LEU A 101 19.86 7.51 -0.46
N ASP A 102 20.41 7.75 -1.65
CA ASP A 102 20.63 9.10 -2.20
C ASP A 102 19.32 9.88 -2.42
N SER A 103 18.19 9.16 -2.52
CA SER A 103 16.86 9.76 -2.70
C SER A 103 16.12 9.99 -1.37
N CYS A 104 16.68 9.50 -0.26
CA CYS A 104 16.15 9.66 1.10
C CYS A 104 16.68 10.96 1.74
N THR A 105 16.01 11.41 2.81
CA THR A 105 16.37 12.64 3.54
C THR A 105 16.83 12.39 4.96
N HIS A 106 16.44 11.28 5.59
CA HIS A 106 16.83 10.91 6.95
C HIS A 106 16.91 9.39 7.10
N VAL A 107 17.54 8.93 8.18
CA VAL A 107 17.61 7.50 8.51
C VAL A 107 17.30 7.21 9.98
N ILE A 108 16.56 6.12 10.20
CA ILE A 108 16.43 5.43 11.49
C ILE A 108 17.33 4.21 11.43
N LEU A 109 18.26 4.08 12.37
CA LEU A 109 19.09 2.90 12.55
C LEU A 109 18.47 1.97 13.59
N LEU A 110 18.30 0.71 13.20
CA LEU A 110 17.76 -0.36 14.03
C LEU A 110 18.69 -1.58 13.96
N THR A 111 19.62 -1.65 14.90
CA THR A 111 20.76 -2.59 14.87
C THR A 111 20.81 -3.42 16.16
N PRO A 112 21.18 -4.71 16.10
CA PRO A 112 21.24 -5.56 17.30
C PRO A 112 22.52 -5.37 18.11
N ASP A 113 23.59 -4.88 17.49
CA ASP A 113 24.92 -4.78 18.08
C ASP A 113 25.71 -3.59 17.50
N GLU A 114 26.84 -3.29 18.15
CA GLU A 114 27.72 -2.17 17.78
C GLU A 114 28.32 -2.32 16.38
N ALA A 115 28.67 -3.54 15.95
CA ALA A 115 29.26 -3.77 14.64
C ALA A 115 28.27 -3.45 13.51
N ALA A 116 27.02 -3.88 13.64
CA ALA A 116 25.94 -3.50 12.74
C ALA A 116 25.65 -2.00 12.81
N GLY A 117 25.71 -1.40 14.00
CA GLY A 117 25.61 0.05 14.21
C GLY A 117 26.64 0.84 13.41
N LEU A 118 27.92 0.48 13.53
CA LEU A 118 29.02 1.13 12.80
C LEU A 118 28.84 1.00 11.29
N TRP A 119 28.52 -0.20 10.78
CA TRP A 119 28.35 -0.43 9.35
C TRP A 119 27.22 0.42 8.75
N TRP A 120 26.05 0.44 9.40
CA TRP A 120 24.93 1.26 8.94
C TRP A 120 25.16 2.76 9.16
N GLY A 121 25.91 3.13 10.20
CA GLY A 121 26.32 4.52 10.45
C GLY A 121 27.31 5.04 9.40
N ASP A 122 28.24 4.19 8.93
CA ASP A 122 29.12 4.49 7.79
C ASP A 122 28.31 4.69 6.50
N LEU A 123 27.33 3.81 6.26
CA LEU A 123 26.44 3.90 5.11
C LEU A 123 25.62 5.21 5.15
N ALA A 124 25.01 5.54 6.28
CA ALA A 124 24.30 6.81 6.47
C ALA A 124 25.19 8.02 6.19
N ARG A 125 26.43 8.03 6.70
CA ARG A 125 27.40 9.11 6.44
C ARG A 125 27.78 9.22 4.98
N ARG A 126 28.00 8.11 4.28
CA ARG A 126 28.36 8.06 2.86
C ARG A 126 27.29 8.69 1.97
N HIS A 127 26.02 8.51 2.32
CA HIS A 127 24.86 9.07 1.61
C HIS A 127 24.32 10.36 2.23
N HIS A 128 25.08 10.99 3.14
CA HIS A 128 24.72 12.25 3.79
C HIS A 128 23.34 12.25 4.47
N LEU A 129 22.93 11.11 5.02
CA LEU A 129 21.65 10.96 5.71
C LEU A 129 21.81 11.31 7.20
N PRO A 130 21.15 12.37 7.70
CA PRO A 130 21.06 12.63 9.13
C PRO A 130 20.38 11.45 9.84
N VAL A 131 21.07 10.90 10.83
CA VAL A 131 20.50 9.88 11.71
C VAL A 131 19.54 10.58 12.67
N ILE A 132 18.27 10.19 12.63
CA ILE A 132 17.23 10.75 13.52
C ILE A 132 16.97 9.86 14.73
N ALA A 133 17.29 8.57 14.62
CA ALA A 133 17.23 7.61 15.70
C ALA A 133 18.29 6.52 15.47
N ASP A 134 18.94 6.11 16.56
CA ASP A 134 19.94 5.06 16.62
C ASP A 134 19.56 4.10 17.75
N LEU A 135 18.87 3.03 17.38
CA LEU A 135 18.17 2.14 18.31
C LEU A 135 18.79 0.76 18.30
N THR A 136 19.10 0.26 19.50
CA THR A 136 19.46 -1.14 19.68
C THR A 136 18.19 -2.00 19.66
N SER A 137 18.08 -2.91 18.69
CA SER A 137 16.99 -3.88 18.62
C SER A 137 17.32 -5.11 19.45
N ASP A 138 16.65 -5.28 20.60
CA ASP A 138 16.79 -6.46 21.45
C ASP A 138 15.43 -7.11 21.70
N LEU A 139 15.18 -8.27 21.09
CA LEU A 139 13.88 -8.95 21.17
C LEU A 139 13.45 -9.26 22.62
N HIS A 140 14.42 -9.55 23.50
CA HIS A 140 14.18 -9.96 24.89
C HIS A 140 14.68 -8.95 25.93
N GLY A 141 15.22 -7.82 25.46
CA GLY A 141 15.70 -6.74 26.31
C GLY A 141 14.57 -5.94 26.96
N GLN A 142 14.98 -4.93 27.73
CA GLN A 142 14.07 -3.97 28.33
C GLN A 142 14.04 -2.69 27.50
N ASP A 143 12.83 -2.25 27.12
CA ASP A 143 12.62 -0.98 26.41
C ASP A 143 13.09 0.19 27.28
N ARG A 144 14.02 1.01 26.76
CA ARG A 144 14.55 2.18 27.49
C ARG A 144 15.11 3.25 26.56
N VAL A 145 14.75 4.50 26.83
CA VAL A 145 15.39 5.67 26.22
C VAL A 145 16.70 5.93 26.96
N THR A 146 17.81 5.99 26.24
CA THR A 146 19.12 6.36 26.79
C THR A 146 19.45 7.83 26.53
N ASP A 147 18.99 8.38 25.40
CA ASP A 147 19.15 9.79 25.03
C ASP A 147 17.96 10.23 24.16
N ALA A 148 17.22 11.24 24.59
CA ALA A 148 16.09 11.80 23.84
C ALA A 148 16.51 12.89 22.82
N GLY A 149 17.81 13.23 22.74
CA GLY A 149 18.36 14.23 21.83
C GLY A 149 18.39 13.78 20.35
N PRO A 150 18.96 14.58 19.43
CA PRO A 150 19.20 14.18 18.04
C PRO A 150 20.60 13.54 17.87
N PRO A 151 20.72 12.23 17.55
CA PRO A 151 19.67 11.23 17.33
C PRO A 151 19.09 10.65 18.62
N LEU A 152 17.86 10.12 18.54
CA LEU A 152 17.19 9.42 19.63
C LEU A 152 17.92 8.11 19.84
N ARG A 153 18.34 7.82 21.07
CA ARG A 153 19.02 6.57 21.40
C ARG A 153 18.27 5.80 22.46
N GLY A 154 18.29 4.48 22.32
CA GLY A 154 17.63 3.60 23.26
C GLY A 154 17.68 2.14 22.83
N VAL A 155 17.16 1.28 23.70
CA VAL A 155 16.91 -0.13 23.39
C VAL A 155 15.43 -0.26 23.11
N ILE A 156 15.07 -0.73 21.91
CA ILE A 156 13.69 -1.10 21.58
C ILE A 156 13.56 -2.62 21.64
N SER A 157 12.51 -3.09 22.30
CA SER A 157 12.28 -4.52 22.53
C SER A 157 10.93 -5.00 22.00
N GLY A 158 10.77 -6.33 21.89
CA GLY A 158 9.48 -6.93 21.55
C GLY A 158 9.01 -6.70 20.11
N LEU A 159 9.92 -6.40 19.17
CA LEU A 159 9.62 -6.30 17.73
C LEU A 159 9.35 -7.70 17.11
N ASP A 160 8.26 -8.33 17.55
CA ASP A 160 7.77 -9.63 17.08
C ASP A 160 6.57 -9.46 16.14
N ARG A 161 6.41 -10.38 15.19
CA ARG A 161 5.29 -10.38 14.26
C ARG A 161 3.97 -10.51 15.02
N ARG A 162 2.93 -9.81 14.54
CA ARG A 162 1.59 -9.70 15.17
C ARG A 162 1.54 -8.88 16.46
N ARG A 163 2.67 -8.34 16.94
CA ARG A 163 2.68 -7.35 18.01
C ARG A 163 2.91 -5.97 17.42
N THR A 164 2.23 -4.99 17.99
CA THR A 164 2.53 -3.58 17.73
C THR A 164 3.60 -3.16 18.73
N ALA A 165 4.64 -2.49 18.24
CA ALA A 165 5.66 -1.89 19.10
C ALA A 165 4.99 -0.87 20.03
N THR A 166 5.40 -0.87 21.29
CA THR A 166 4.91 0.03 22.34
C THR A 166 6.07 0.32 23.30
N GLY A 167 5.91 1.35 24.13
CA GLY A 167 6.91 1.71 25.14
C GLY A 167 7.57 3.05 24.86
N PRO A 168 8.34 3.56 25.84
CA PRO A 168 8.88 4.91 25.81
C PRO A 168 9.78 5.20 24.61
N VAL A 169 10.58 4.21 24.14
CA VAL A 169 11.43 4.40 22.95
C VAL A 169 10.58 4.52 21.70
N PHE A 170 9.58 3.65 21.56
CA PHE A 170 8.68 3.70 20.42
C PHE A 170 7.89 5.01 20.39
N ASP A 171 7.33 5.45 21.52
CA ASP A 171 6.57 6.70 21.60
C ASP A 171 7.41 7.93 21.24
N ALA A 172 8.66 7.98 21.73
CA ALA A 172 9.62 9.03 21.38
C ALA A 172 9.97 9.01 19.88
N LEU A 173 10.12 7.81 19.29
CA LEU A 173 10.34 7.65 17.86
C LEU A 173 9.13 8.14 17.06
N VAL A 174 7.90 7.78 17.44
CA VAL A 174 6.69 8.25 16.75
C VAL A 174 6.58 9.77 16.81
N GLN A 175 6.85 10.39 17.96
CA GLN A 175 6.86 11.86 18.08
C GLN A 175 7.86 12.51 17.12
N ARG A 176 9.08 11.98 17.05
CA ARG A 176 10.12 12.50 16.18
C ARG A 176 9.78 12.36 14.69
N VAL A 177 9.34 11.17 14.30
CA VAL A 177 8.97 10.90 12.91
C VAL A 177 7.75 11.74 12.52
N ALA A 178 6.75 11.86 13.39
CA ALA A 178 5.60 12.71 13.15
C ALA A 178 5.99 14.18 12.94
N ALA A 179 6.94 14.71 13.71
CA ALA A 179 7.42 16.08 13.56
C ALA A 179 8.14 16.30 12.21
N ILE A 180 8.94 15.33 11.75
CA ILE A 180 9.63 15.42 10.45
C ILE A 180 8.64 15.30 9.29
N LEU A 181 7.67 14.39 9.39
CA LEU A 181 6.67 14.14 8.35
C LEU A 181 5.47 15.09 8.45
N HIS A 182 5.51 16.10 9.33
CA HIS A 182 4.36 16.96 9.59
C HIS A 182 4.09 17.89 8.41
N TYR A 183 2.89 17.76 7.86
CA TYR A 183 2.29 18.68 6.91
C TYR A 183 0.82 18.85 7.31
N ASP A 184 0.28 20.04 7.07
CA ASP A 184 -1.15 20.27 7.26
C ASP A 184 -1.95 19.41 6.28
N ALA A 185 -2.89 18.63 6.82
CA ALA A 185 -3.63 17.65 6.03
C ALA A 185 -4.57 18.33 5.02
N ASP A 186 -5.13 19.49 5.35
CA ASP A 186 -6.02 20.24 4.46
C ASP A 186 -5.23 20.96 3.36
N GLU A 187 -4.03 21.48 3.66
CA GLU A 187 -3.13 22.02 2.65
C GLU A 187 -2.66 20.95 1.66
N LEU A 188 -2.25 19.78 2.16
CA LEU A 188 -1.90 18.65 1.29
C LEU A 188 -3.07 18.20 0.44
N TYR A 189 -4.26 18.08 1.04
CA TYR A 189 -5.46 17.73 0.29
C TYR A 189 -5.75 18.76 -0.81
N ARG A 190 -5.75 20.06 -0.49
CA ARG A 190 -5.98 21.14 -1.47
C ARG A 190 -4.96 21.12 -2.60
N LEU A 191 -3.68 20.88 -2.29
CA LEU A 191 -2.62 20.74 -3.28
C LEU A 191 -2.89 19.59 -4.26
N HIS A 192 -3.33 18.43 -3.76
CA HIS A 192 -3.62 17.30 -4.63
C HIS A 192 -4.95 17.46 -5.37
N GLU A 193 -5.98 17.97 -4.70
CA GLU A 193 -7.30 18.28 -5.27
C GLU A 193 -7.16 19.23 -6.46
N SER A 194 -6.39 20.31 -6.34
CA SER A 194 -6.21 21.28 -7.43
C SER A 194 -5.52 20.70 -8.68
N ASN A 195 -4.83 19.57 -8.53
CA ASN A 195 -4.16 18.85 -9.61
C ASN A 195 -4.95 17.63 -10.10
N CYS A 196 -6.14 17.38 -9.56
CA CYS A 196 -6.98 16.26 -9.99
C CYS A 196 -7.59 16.58 -11.35
N PRO A 197 -7.54 15.66 -12.34
CA PRO A 197 -8.18 15.86 -13.63
C PRO A 197 -9.72 15.69 -13.58
N ALA A 198 -10.28 15.17 -12.48
CA ALA A 198 -11.73 15.05 -12.30
C ALA A 198 -12.28 16.27 -11.55
N GLU A 199 -13.47 16.74 -11.94
CA GLU A 199 -14.15 17.87 -11.30
C GLU A 199 -14.59 17.55 -9.86
N ILE A 200 -15.03 16.31 -9.61
CA ILE A 200 -15.47 15.86 -8.30
C ILE A 200 -14.37 15.02 -7.67
N VAL A 201 -13.75 15.53 -6.60
CA VAL A 201 -12.76 14.82 -5.81
C VAL A 201 -13.36 14.35 -4.49
N ILE A 202 -13.26 13.06 -4.23
CA ILE A 202 -13.75 12.40 -3.03
C ILE A 202 -12.55 12.07 -2.13
N SER A 203 -12.42 12.75 -1.00
CA SER A 203 -11.56 12.31 0.10
C SER A 203 -12.26 11.21 0.89
N LEU A 204 -11.68 10.00 0.93
CA LEU A 204 -12.24 8.92 1.74
C LEU A 204 -12.26 9.27 3.23
N ALA A 205 -11.30 10.05 3.74
CA ALA A 205 -11.32 10.47 5.14
C ALA A 205 -12.50 11.40 5.44
N ARG A 206 -12.77 12.39 4.56
CA ARG A 206 -13.93 13.29 4.70
C ARG A 206 -15.25 12.54 4.52
N LEU A 207 -15.34 11.69 3.50
CA LEU A 207 -16.52 10.85 3.25
C LEU A 207 -16.83 9.93 4.44
N ALA A 208 -15.80 9.33 5.04
CA ALA A 208 -15.95 8.50 6.23
C ALA A 208 -16.57 9.27 7.40
N ARG A 209 -16.20 10.53 7.62
CA ARG A 209 -16.83 11.39 8.64
C ARG A 209 -18.29 11.69 8.30
N THR A 210 -18.58 12.04 7.05
CA THR A 210 -19.96 12.30 6.57
C THR A 210 -20.88 11.09 6.74
N LEU A 211 -20.35 9.89 6.50
CA LEU A 211 -21.09 8.63 6.61
C LEU A 211 -20.96 7.98 7.99
N GLU A 212 -20.41 8.68 8.99
CA GLU A 212 -20.27 8.18 10.37
C GLU A 212 -19.58 6.80 10.43
N ILE A 213 -18.58 6.59 9.57
CA ILE A 213 -17.75 5.39 9.57
C ILE A 213 -16.85 5.42 10.80
N PRO A 214 -16.64 4.30 11.53
CA PRO A 214 -15.80 4.28 12.72
C PRO A 214 -14.36 4.72 12.46
N PHE A 215 -13.76 5.42 13.41
CA PHE A 215 -12.36 5.86 13.39
C PHE A 215 -11.59 5.33 14.60
N GLU A 216 -10.28 5.08 14.41
CA GLU A 216 -9.29 4.93 15.48
C GLU A 216 -8.29 6.09 15.36
N GLY A 217 -8.39 7.08 16.25
CA GLY A 217 -7.75 8.38 16.03
C GLY A 217 -8.25 9.01 14.71
N GLU A 218 -7.34 9.33 13.81
CA GLU A 218 -7.67 9.87 12.47
C GLU A 218 -7.82 8.80 11.37
N LYS A 219 -7.69 7.51 11.70
CA LYS A 219 -7.78 6.40 10.73
C LYS A 219 -9.21 5.87 10.62
N ALA A 220 -9.84 6.00 9.45
CA ALA A 220 -11.14 5.40 9.16
C ALA A 220 -11.07 3.87 9.05
N TYR A 221 -12.08 3.17 9.55
CA TYR A 221 -12.20 1.71 9.52
C TYR A 221 -13.35 1.25 8.61
N TRP A 222 -13.00 0.97 7.35
CA TRP A 222 -13.95 0.52 6.33
C TRP A 222 -14.31 -0.97 6.47
N ARG A 223 -15.60 -1.27 6.42
CA ARG A 223 -16.15 -2.64 6.38
C ARG A 223 -16.99 -2.84 5.12
N PRO A 224 -17.12 -4.08 4.61
CA PRO A 224 -17.94 -4.38 3.43
C PRO A 224 -19.37 -3.85 3.49
N GLU A 225 -19.99 -3.86 4.67
CA GLU A 225 -21.34 -3.32 4.90
C GLU A 225 -21.46 -1.80 4.63
N HIS A 226 -20.33 -1.07 4.59
CA HIS A 226 -20.32 0.37 4.33
C HIS A 226 -20.38 0.71 2.84
N ILE A 227 -20.13 -0.23 1.92
CA ILE A 227 -20.07 0.05 0.48
C ILE A 227 -21.38 0.66 0.00
N ARG A 228 -22.52 0.08 0.42
CA ARG A 228 -23.83 0.54 -0.07
C ARG A 228 -24.09 2.00 0.27
N ARG A 229 -23.77 2.41 1.51
CA ARG A 229 -23.89 3.81 1.95
C ARG A 229 -22.99 4.76 1.16
N VAL A 230 -21.79 4.30 0.77
CA VAL A 230 -20.90 5.07 -0.09
C VAL A 230 -21.51 5.24 -1.49
N LEU A 231 -21.98 4.15 -2.10
CA LEU A 231 -22.55 4.20 -3.44
C LEU A 231 -23.86 5.02 -3.49
N ASP A 232 -24.72 4.91 -2.49
CA ASP A 232 -25.95 5.71 -2.41
C ASP A 232 -25.67 7.22 -2.23
N TYR A 233 -24.50 7.59 -1.71
CA TYR A 233 -24.09 8.98 -1.53
C TYR A 233 -23.40 9.58 -2.76
N LEU A 234 -22.70 8.75 -3.56
CA LEU A 234 -21.89 9.21 -4.69
C LEU A 234 -22.71 9.25 -5.99
N PRO A 235 -22.48 10.23 -6.87
CA PRO A 235 -23.17 10.28 -8.15
C PRO A 235 -22.77 9.10 -9.03
N GLU A 236 -23.76 8.53 -9.72
CA GLU A 236 -23.56 7.50 -10.75
C GLU A 236 -23.05 8.12 -12.06
N ALA A 237 -22.29 7.34 -12.84
CA ALA A 237 -21.88 7.67 -14.20
C ALA A 237 -21.24 9.07 -14.38
N THR A 238 -20.57 9.56 -13.34
CA THR A 238 -19.97 10.90 -13.27
C THR A 238 -18.46 10.79 -13.10
N PRO A 239 -17.64 11.69 -13.68
CA PRO A 239 -16.19 11.65 -13.47
C PRO A 239 -15.85 11.83 -11.99
N LEU A 240 -15.11 10.88 -11.41
CA LEU A 240 -14.74 10.89 -9.99
C LEU A 240 -13.23 10.76 -9.80
N GLY A 241 -12.67 11.60 -8.94
CA GLY A 241 -11.34 11.45 -8.37
C GLY A 241 -11.41 10.88 -6.95
N LEU A 242 -10.67 9.81 -6.63
CA LEU A 242 -10.63 9.22 -5.29
C LEU A 242 -9.28 9.46 -4.60
N TYR A 243 -9.33 10.12 -3.44
CA TYR A 243 -8.18 10.48 -2.60
C TYR A 243 -8.20 9.76 -1.24
N ASP A 244 -7.05 9.74 -0.56
CA ASP A 244 -6.75 9.04 0.71
C ASP A 244 -6.51 7.52 0.56
N ARG A 245 -6.60 6.79 1.67
CA ARG A 245 -6.35 5.34 1.75
C ARG A 245 -7.68 4.61 1.93
N GLY A 246 -7.81 3.46 1.28
CA GLY A 246 -8.96 2.58 1.42
C GLY A 246 -8.67 1.17 0.92
N PRO A 247 -9.56 0.21 1.20
CA PRO A 247 -9.40 -1.17 0.76
C PRO A 247 -9.69 -1.31 -0.74
N ASN A 248 -9.12 -2.36 -1.36
CA ASN A 248 -9.21 -2.58 -2.81
C ASN A 248 -10.66 -2.65 -3.33
N TRP A 249 -11.55 -3.29 -2.59
CA TRP A 249 -12.96 -3.42 -2.93
C TRP A 249 -13.70 -2.08 -2.94
N LEU A 250 -13.28 -1.12 -2.11
CA LEU A 250 -13.91 0.21 -2.08
C LEU A 250 -13.50 1.02 -3.30
N TYR A 251 -12.21 0.97 -3.66
CA TYR A 251 -11.72 1.59 -4.90
C TYR A 251 -12.41 1.01 -6.13
N VAL A 252 -12.57 -0.31 -6.18
CA VAL A 252 -13.30 -0.97 -7.27
C VAL A 252 -14.77 -0.56 -7.30
N ALA A 253 -15.46 -0.53 -6.16
CA ALA A 253 -16.86 -0.12 -6.10
C ALA A 253 -17.07 1.31 -6.63
N VAL A 254 -16.24 2.26 -6.19
CA VAL A 254 -16.33 3.66 -6.64
C VAL A 254 -15.93 3.80 -8.12
N ALA A 255 -14.93 3.06 -8.60
CA ALA A 255 -14.56 3.05 -10.01
C ALA A 255 -15.71 2.55 -10.91
N LEU A 256 -16.45 1.55 -10.44
CA LEU A 256 -17.62 1.02 -11.16
C LEU A 256 -18.85 1.93 -11.04
N GLN A 257 -18.99 2.68 -9.94
CA GLN A 257 -20.01 3.73 -9.78
C GLN A 257 -19.82 4.87 -10.79
N ALA A 258 -18.56 5.26 -11.04
CA ALA A 258 -18.22 6.29 -12.01
C ALA A 258 -18.44 5.81 -13.47
N ALA A 259 -18.33 4.51 -13.73
CA ALA A 259 -18.42 3.98 -15.09
C ALA A 259 -19.80 4.27 -15.74
N PRO A 260 -19.87 4.66 -17.02
CA PRO A 260 -18.77 4.72 -18.01
C PRO A 260 -17.91 5.99 -17.97
N ALA A 261 -18.16 6.95 -17.08
CA ALA A 261 -17.34 8.14 -16.97
C ALA A 261 -15.94 7.82 -16.40
N PRO A 262 -14.94 8.69 -16.62
CA PRO A 262 -13.58 8.47 -16.14
C PRO A 262 -13.51 8.38 -14.62
N PHE A 263 -12.72 7.43 -14.13
CA PHE A 263 -12.33 7.34 -12.73
C PHE A 263 -10.83 7.57 -12.60
N VAL A 264 -10.43 8.47 -11.71
CA VAL A 264 -9.02 8.70 -11.36
C VAL A 264 -8.79 8.49 -9.87
N GLN A 265 -7.61 8.03 -9.50
CA GLN A 265 -7.25 7.77 -8.11
C GLN A 265 -5.84 8.25 -7.80
N PHE A 266 -5.64 8.75 -6.59
CA PHE A 266 -4.33 9.21 -6.16
C PHE A 266 -3.45 8.04 -5.69
N ASP A 267 -2.25 7.91 -6.24
CA ASP A 267 -1.18 7.02 -5.77
C ASP A 267 0.01 7.88 -5.32
N PRO A 268 0.50 7.76 -4.07
CA PRO A 268 1.59 8.60 -3.56
C PRO A 268 2.91 8.55 -4.36
N ARG A 269 3.09 7.54 -5.21
CA ARG A 269 4.27 7.38 -6.07
C ARG A 269 4.07 7.92 -7.49
N LEU A 270 2.81 8.08 -7.94
CA LEU A 270 2.48 8.40 -9.33
C LEU A 270 1.61 9.67 -9.47
N GLY A 271 1.08 10.20 -8.37
CA GLY A 271 0.07 11.26 -8.40
C GLY A 271 -1.30 10.71 -8.83
N TRP A 272 -2.02 11.46 -9.66
CA TRP A 272 -3.34 11.07 -10.16
C TRP A 272 -3.24 10.08 -11.32
N VAL A 273 -3.83 8.90 -11.14
CA VAL A 273 -3.78 7.79 -12.09
C VAL A 273 -5.20 7.47 -12.56
N GLN A 274 -5.42 7.48 -13.87
CA GLN A 274 -6.71 7.13 -14.46
C GLN A 274 -6.86 5.62 -14.65
N ALA A 275 -7.95 5.05 -14.15
CA ALA A 275 -8.30 3.67 -14.42
C ALA A 275 -8.82 3.52 -15.85
N ALA A 276 -8.42 2.45 -16.54
CA ALA A 276 -8.81 2.20 -17.91
C ALA A 276 -9.07 0.71 -18.15
N ALA A 277 -10.14 0.39 -18.89
CA ALA A 277 -10.40 -0.97 -19.31
C ALA A 277 -9.29 -1.46 -20.27
N LEU A 278 -8.71 -2.61 -19.96
CA LEU A 278 -7.77 -3.32 -20.82
C LEU A 278 -8.48 -3.96 -22.02
N GLN A 279 -7.76 -4.11 -23.13
CA GLN A 279 -8.20 -4.94 -24.24
C GLN A 279 -8.26 -6.40 -23.80
N GLN A 280 -9.29 -7.12 -24.25
CA GLN A 280 -9.43 -8.55 -23.96
C GLN A 280 -8.93 -9.41 -25.14
N GLY A 281 -8.23 -10.49 -24.83
CA GLY A 281 -7.65 -11.40 -25.82
C GLY A 281 -6.80 -12.49 -25.19
N GLU A 282 -5.85 -13.03 -25.94
CA GLU A 282 -4.83 -13.93 -25.43
C GLU A 282 -3.60 -13.12 -24.95
N PRO A 283 -3.23 -13.17 -23.66
CA PRO A 283 -2.05 -12.47 -23.17
C PRO A 283 -0.77 -13.03 -23.84
N PRO A 284 0.15 -12.18 -24.32
CA PRO A 284 1.39 -12.65 -24.93
C PRO A 284 2.30 -13.34 -23.90
N SER A 285 3.19 -14.23 -24.37
CA SER A 285 4.11 -15.00 -23.52
C SER A 285 5.09 -14.16 -22.69
N GLY A 286 5.30 -12.89 -23.07
CA GLY A 286 6.14 -11.91 -22.37
C GLY A 286 5.35 -10.77 -21.70
N ALA A 287 4.05 -10.94 -21.44
CA ALA A 287 3.23 -9.93 -20.78
C ALA A 287 3.81 -9.52 -19.40
N ALA A 288 3.64 -8.24 -19.06
CA ALA A 288 4.02 -7.71 -17.74
C ALA A 288 3.13 -8.27 -16.61
N LEU A 289 2.03 -8.94 -16.97
CA LEU A 289 1.11 -9.61 -16.06
C LEU A 289 0.96 -11.08 -16.42
N ARG A 290 0.92 -11.92 -15.39
CA ARG A 290 0.46 -13.31 -15.47
C ARG A 290 -0.95 -13.41 -14.92
N PHE A 291 -1.81 -14.08 -15.67
CA PHE A 291 -3.19 -14.33 -15.31
C PHE A 291 -3.40 -15.83 -15.07
N ARG A 292 -3.84 -16.19 -13.87
CA ARG A 292 -4.24 -17.55 -13.52
C ARG A 292 -5.74 -17.57 -13.28
N ARG A 293 -6.45 -18.31 -14.13
CA ARG A 293 -7.89 -18.50 -14.03
C ARG A 293 -8.18 -19.79 -13.27
N ARG A 294 -9.14 -19.74 -12.36
CA ARG A 294 -9.68 -20.93 -11.66
C ARG A 294 -11.19 -20.85 -11.70
N GLN A 295 -11.83 -21.89 -12.22
CA GLN A 295 -13.28 -21.99 -12.24
C GLN A 295 -13.79 -22.50 -10.89
N ALA A 296 -14.82 -21.85 -10.36
CA ALA A 296 -15.56 -22.26 -9.17
C ALA A 296 -17.05 -22.38 -9.50
N ALA A 297 -17.84 -22.93 -8.57
CA ALA A 297 -19.28 -23.04 -8.77
C ALA A 297 -19.92 -21.65 -8.85
N GLY A 298 -20.36 -21.24 -10.04
CA GLY A 298 -21.07 -19.97 -10.29
C GLY A 298 -20.18 -18.74 -10.52
N PHE A 299 -18.84 -18.87 -10.47
CA PHE A 299 -17.93 -17.76 -10.71
C PHE A 299 -16.53 -18.20 -11.16
N VAL A 300 -15.76 -17.25 -11.68
CA VAL A 300 -14.35 -17.41 -12.05
C VAL A 300 -13.47 -16.56 -11.14
N VAL A 301 -12.42 -17.17 -10.61
CA VAL A 301 -11.36 -16.45 -9.90
C VAL A 301 -10.24 -16.13 -10.90
N LEU A 302 -9.98 -14.85 -11.08
CA LEU A 302 -8.84 -14.34 -11.85
C LEU A 302 -7.77 -13.86 -10.87
N ASN A 303 -6.75 -14.69 -10.67
CA ASN A 303 -5.56 -14.29 -9.92
C ASN A 303 -4.54 -13.67 -10.86
N THR A 304 -4.15 -12.44 -10.59
CA THR A 304 -3.21 -11.67 -11.42
C THR A 304 -1.95 -11.36 -10.62
N CYS A 305 -0.78 -11.56 -11.21
CA CYS A 305 0.49 -11.15 -10.62
C CYS A 305 1.41 -10.53 -11.65
N ALA A 306 2.20 -9.54 -11.23
CA ALA A 306 3.34 -9.08 -12.00
C ALA A 306 4.51 -10.06 -11.78
N PRO A 307 5.14 -10.61 -12.84
CA PRO A 307 6.34 -11.45 -12.70
C PRO A 307 7.52 -10.68 -12.11
N ALA A 308 7.62 -9.38 -12.44
CA ALA A 308 8.60 -8.48 -11.87
C ALA A 308 8.12 -7.96 -10.51
N ALA A 309 9.07 -7.59 -9.65
CA ALA A 309 8.77 -7.00 -8.35
C ALA A 309 8.19 -5.57 -8.41
N HIS A 310 8.14 -4.99 -9.61
CA HIS A 310 7.51 -3.71 -9.91
C HIS A 310 6.55 -3.89 -11.09
N LEU A 311 5.59 -2.98 -11.19
CA LEU A 311 4.65 -2.91 -12.30
C LEU A 311 4.46 -1.43 -12.64
N GLU A 312 4.92 -1.03 -13.83
CA GLU A 312 4.73 0.33 -14.34
C GLU A 312 3.28 0.54 -14.78
N HIS A 313 2.75 1.73 -14.51
CA HIS A 313 1.38 2.06 -14.90
C HIS A 313 1.21 2.06 -16.44
N ASP A 314 2.16 2.62 -17.18
CA ASP A 314 2.07 2.69 -18.65
C ASP A 314 2.22 1.32 -19.30
N GLU A 315 3.07 0.45 -18.75
CA GLU A 315 3.17 -0.95 -19.19
C GLU A 315 1.87 -1.71 -18.95
N PHE A 316 1.21 -1.46 -17.81
CA PHE A 316 -0.05 -2.10 -17.48
C PHE A 316 -1.16 -1.72 -18.47
N ARG A 317 -1.27 -0.45 -18.86
CA ARG A 317 -2.37 0.04 -19.72
C ARG A 317 -2.43 -0.62 -21.09
N VAL A 318 -1.29 -1.14 -21.58
CA VAL A 318 -1.19 -1.81 -22.87
C VAL A 318 -1.26 -3.34 -22.75
N GLN A 319 -1.52 -3.88 -21.56
CA GLN A 319 -1.66 -5.32 -21.37
C GLN A 319 -2.96 -5.85 -21.97
N ILE A 320 -2.91 -7.08 -22.46
CA ILE A 320 -4.08 -7.83 -22.92
C ILE A 320 -4.58 -8.68 -21.75
N ALA A 321 -5.80 -8.39 -21.31
CA ALA A 321 -6.47 -9.17 -20.29
C ALA A 321 -7.13 -10.42 -20.91
N PRO A 322 -7.18 -11.56 -20.22
CA PRO A 322 -7.82 -12.75 -20.75
C PRO A 322 -9.32 -12.58 -20.98
N VAL A 323 -9.86 -13.15 -22.05
CA VAL A 323 -11.32 -13.29 -22.20
C VAL A 323 -11.85 -14.23 -21.10
N LEU A 324 -12.84 -13.80 -20.33
CA LEU A 324 -13.53 -14.61 -19.33
C LEU A 324 -14.92 -15.02 -19.82
N PRO A 325 -15.50 -16.11 -19.30
CA PRO A 325 -16.88 -16.46 -19.61
C PRO A 325 -17.82 -15.30 -19.24
N SER A 326 -18.81 -15.04 -20.08
CA SER A 326 -19.89 -14.11 -19.75
C SER A 326 -20.86 -14.73 -18.75
N ASP A 327 -21.67 -13.89 -18.12
CA ASP A 327 -22.83 -14.29 -17.30
C ASP A 327 -22.46 -15.15 -16.07
N VAL A 328 -21.19 -15.14 -15.67
CA VAL A 328 -20.68 -15.75 -14.43
C VAL A 328 -20.01 -14.68 -13.57
N GLY A 329 -20.15 -14.82 -12.24
CA GLY A 329 -19.48 -13.92 -11.32
C GLY A 329 -17.96 -13.93 -11.51
N ILE A 330 -17.30 -12.81 -11.18
CA ILE A 330 -15.85 -12.69 -11.27
C ILE A 330 -15.29 -12.29 -9.93
N VAL A 331 -14.24 -12.99 -9.50
CA VAL A 331 -13.42 -12.60 -8.35
C VAL A 331 -12.04 -12.21 -8.83
N LEU A 332 -11.67 -10.95 -8.57
CA LEU A 332 -10.32 -10.42 -8.82
C LEU A 332 -9.44 -10.69 -7.61
N GLY A 333 -8.32 -11.37 -7.83
CA GLY A 333 -7.32 -11.67 -6.80
C GLY A 333 -5.90 -11.40 -7.29
N GLY A 334 -4.95 -11.42 -6.37
CA GLY A 334 -3.53 -11.25 -6.67
C GLY A 334 -2.83 -10.16 -5.85
N GLN A 335 -1.58 -9.89 -6.19
CA GLN A 335 -0.80 -8.82 -5.57
C GLN A 335 -0.66 -7.69 -6.60
N LEU A 336 -1.59 -6.74 -6.53
CA LEU A 336 -1.69 -5.65 -7.48
C LEU A 336 -1.85 -4.29 -6.78
N PRO A 337 -1.35 -3.20 -7.39
CA PRO A 337 -1.71 -1.86 -6.96
C PRO A 337 -3.19 -1.58 -7.20
N LEU A 338 -3.76 -0.63 -6.46
CA LEU A 338 -5.19 -0.30 -6.52
C LEU A 338 -5.65 0.06 -7.94
N TRP A 339 -4.84 0.80 -8.69
CA TRP A 339 -5.17 1.23 -10.06
C TRP A 339 -5.27 0.05 -11.05
N ALA A 340 -4.59 -1.07 -10.77
CA ALA A 340 -4.69 -2.29 -11.57
C ALA A 340 -5.99 -3.04 -11.25
N TYR A 341 -6.40 -3.06 -9.97
CA TYR A 341 -7.70 -3.62 -9.58
C TYR A 341 -8.87 -2.87 -10.21
N THR A 342 -8.88 -1.53 -10.15
CA THR A 342 -9.96 -0.72 -10.74
C THR A 342 -10.03 -0.90 -12.26
N SER A 343 -8.87 -0.95 -12.94
CA SER A 343 -8.80 -1.21 -14.37
C SER A 343 -9.28 -2.61 -14.77
N LEU A 344 -8.89 -3.66 -14.03
CA LEU A 344 -9.40 -5.02 -14.28
C LEU A 344 -10.91 -5.12 -14.02
N ALA A 345 -11.43 -4.43 -13.01
CA ALA A 345 -12.86 -4.37 -12.76
C ALA A 345 -13.61 -3.70 -13.92
N LEU A 346 -13.10 -2.56 -14.42
CA LEU A 346 -13.63 -1.88 -15.60
C LEU A 346 -13.58 -2.75 -16.87
N THR A 347 -12.59 -3.62 -17.00
CA THR A 347 -12.50 -4.59 -18.12
C THR A 347 -13.65 -5.59 -18.11
N TYR A 348 -14.11 -6.04 -16.94
CA TYR A 348 -14.97 -7.22 -16.85
C TYR A 348 -16.41 -6.96 -16.37
N TYR A 349 -16.70 -5.85 -15.68
CA TYR A 349 -18.01 -5.66 -15.02
C TYR A 349 -19.23 -5.74 -15.95
N ARG A 350 -19.08 -5.37 -17.24
CA ARG A 350 -20.19 -5.41 -18.21
C ARG A 350 -20.61 -6.81 -18.62
N ALA A 351 -19.67 -7.76 -18.58
CA ALA A 351 -19.90 -9.15 -18.99
C ALA A 351 -20.22 -10.06 -17.80
N ALA A 352 -20.14 -9.55 -16.57
CA ALA A 352 -20.34 -10.32 -15.36
C ALA A 352 -21.57 -9.84 -14.57
N PRO A 353 -22.40 -10.75 -14.05
CA PRO A 353 -23.53 -10.41 -13.18
C PRO A 353 -23.06 -9.72 -11.89
N TRP A 354 -21.84 -9.99 -11.42
CA TRP A 354 -21.23 -9.31 -10.28
C TRP A 354 -19.71 -9.41 -10.34
N VAL A 355 -19.04 -8.46 -9.67
CA VAL A 355 -17.58 -8.43 -9.52
C VAL A 355 -17.23 -8.31 -8.05
N ALA A 356 -16.36 -9.19 -7.57
CA ALA A 356 -15.82 -9.19 -6.22
C ALA A 356 -14.30 -9.09 -6.22
N VAL A 357 -13.74 -8.59 -5.12
CA VAL A 357 -12.29 -8.44 -4.95
C VAL A 357 -11.83 -9.18 -3.71
N TYR A 358 -10.84 -10.06 -3.85
CA TYR A 358 -10.25 -10.80 -2.72
C TYR A 358 -9.41 -9.87 -1.83
N GLN A 359 -9.67 -9.90 -0.52
CA GLN A 359 -8.96 -9.12 0.49
C GLN A 359 -8.34 -10.08 1.53
N PRO A 360 -7.01 -10.31 1.51
CA PRO A 360 -6.35 -11.28 2.39
C PRO A 360 -6.59 -11.04 3.89
N GLN A 361 -6.71 -9.78 4.33
CA GLN A 361 -6.97 -9.42 5.72
C GLN A 361 -8.36 -9.86 6.21
N LEU A 362 -9.32 -10.03 5.30
CA LEU A 362 -10.67 -10.50 5.61
C LEU A 362 -10.84 -12.00 5.33
N ASP A 363 -9.85 -12.62 4.67
CA ASP A 363 -9.91 -13.98 4.12
C ASP A 363 -11.21 -14.27 3.35
N CYS A 364 -11.67 -13.28 2.58
CA CYS A 364 -12.86 -13.38 1.74
C CYS A 364 -12.72 -12.47 0.52
N ALA A 365 -13.55 -12.70 -0.49
CA ALA A 365 -13.80 -11.71 -1.53
C ALA A 365 -15.02 -10.87 -1.19
N VAL A 366 -14.95 -9.56 -1.47
CA VAL A 366 -16.03 -8.61 -1.21
C VAL A 366 -16.65 -8.19 -2.53
N VAL A 367 -17.97 -8.35 -2.67
CA VAL A 367 -18.71 -7.94 -3.87
C VAL A 367 -18.73 -6.42 -3.94
N ALA A 368 -18.10 -5.87 -4.98
CA ALA A 368 -17.97 -4.44 -5.21
C ALA A 368 -18.97 -3.90 -6.24
N TYR A 369 -19.53 -4.79 -7.07
CA TYR A 369 -20.56 -4.49 -8.05
C TYR A 369 -21.46 -5.71 -8.23
N SER A 370 -22.76 -5.47 -8.43
CA SER A 370 -23.72 -6.52 -8.77
C SER A 370 -24.90 -5.98 -9.57
N ALA A 371 -25.26 -6.69 -10.63
CA ALA A 371 -26.53 -6.64 -11.34
C ALA A 371 -27.40 -7.89 -11.03
N ASP A 372 -26.93 -8.80 -10.17
CA ASP A 372 -27.65 -9.99 -9.73
C ASP A 372 -28.48 -9.71 -8.47
N THR A 373 -29.77 -10.02 -8.52
CA THR A 373 -30.68 -9.92 -7.37
C THR A 373 -30.33 -10.84 -6.19
N LYS A 374 -29.55 -11.90 -6.42
CA LYS A 374 -29.18 -12.90 -5.39
C LYS A 374 -27.86 -12.59 -4.70
N VAL A 375 -27.04 -11.70 -5.27
CA VAL A 375 -25.72 -11.34 -4.74
C VAL A 375 -25.69 -9.83 -4.57
N ALA A 376 -25.61 -9.35 -3.34
CA ALA A 376 -25.64 -7.93 -3.04
C ALA A 376 -24.23 -7.33 -2.98
N VAL A 377 -24.12 -6.04 -3.31
CA VAL A 377 -22.91 -5.27 -3.05
C VAL A 377 -22.64 -5.24 -1.54
N GLY A 378 -21.40 -5.54 -1.13
CA GLY A 378 -21.01 -5.72 0.26
C GLY A 378 -21.01 -7.17 0.75
N ASP A 379 -21.56 -8.11 -0.01
CA ASP A 379 -21.53 -9.53 0.32
C ASP A 379 -20.10 -10.06 0.40
N ARG A 380 -19.88 -10.99 1.34
CA ARG A 380 -18.59 -11.65 1.57
C ARG A 380 -18.63 -13.07 1.04
N LEU A 381 -17.79 -13.35 0.06
CA LEU A 381 -17.61 -14.69 -0.51
C LEU A 381 -16.43 -15.36 0.20
N HIS A 382 -16.72 -16.39 0.98
CA HIS A 382 -15.73 -17.20 1.69
C HIS A 382 -15.20 -18.35 0.83
N HIS A 383 -14.07 -18.95 1.22
CA HIS A 383 -13.44 -20.08 0.53
C HIS A 383 -13.03 -19.79 -0.92
N VAL A 384 -12.80 -18.52 -1.24
CA VAL A 384 -12.30 -18.09 -2.56
C VAL A 384 -10.77 -18.16 -2.63
N GLY A 385 -10.10 -18.29 -1.47
CA GLY A 385 -8.68 -18.54 -1.34
C GLY A 385 -8.29 -19.99 -1.68
N THR A 386 -7.03 -20.15 -2.12
CA THR A 386 -6.32 -21.35 -2.63
C THR A 386 -6.79 -21.92 -3.96
#